data_AF-A0A2S3QTN0-F1
#
_entry.id   AF-A0A2S3QTN0-F1
#
_cell.length_a   1.000
_cell.length_b   1.000
_cell.length_c   1.000
_cell.angle_alpha   90.00
_cell.angle_beta   90.00
_cell.angle_gamma   90.00
#
_symmetry.space_group_name_H-M   'P 1'
#
loop_
_entity.id
_entity.type
_entity.pdbx_description
1 polymer ?
#
loop_
_entity_poly.entity_id
_entity_poly.type
_entity_poly.pdbx_seq_one_letter_code
_entity_poly.pdbx_strand_id
1 'polypeptide(L)'
;MKVLSSLFVLVLLLSSCDTKVVDENTCDIESMKCYRGYPQSCDFIKKCSGIKHKFTKAVCSNAFNELFRGANSKDVIKKYSPKILHCFNDKEFHNFNIDMKLRPKD
;
A
#
# COMPACT_ATOMS: atom_id res chain seq x y z
N MET A 1 14.66 35.54 40.11
CA MET A 1 14.28 35.16 38.74
C MET A 1 15.38 34.29 38.12
N LYS A 2 15.42 32.98 38.39
CA LYS A 2 16.42 32.06 37.80
C LYS A 2 15.82 30.74 37.31
N VAL A 3 14.53 30.51 37.55
CA VAL A 3 13.88 29.21 37.31
C VAL A 3 13.24 29.11 35.92
N LEU A 4 13.10 30.23 35.21
CA LEU A 4 12.45 30.26 33.89
C LEU A 4 13.35 29.78 32.74
N SER A 5 14.67 29.83 32.89
CA SER A 5 15.60 29.47 31.81
C SER A 5 15.78 27.96 31.62
N SER A 6 15.47 27.16 32.64
CA SER A 6 15.70 25.71 32.60
C SER A 6 14.56 24.92 31.94
N LEU A 7 13.37 25.53 31.79
CA LEU A 7 12.21 24.89 31.17
C LEU A 7 12.30 24.90 29.64
N PHE A 8 13.00 25.88 29.06
CA PHE A 8 13.15 26.03 27.61
C PHE A 8 14.04 24.95 26.97
N VAL A 9 15.01 24.43 27.72
CA VAL A 9 15.93 23.37 27.22
C VAL A 9 15.22 22.02 27.15
N LEU A 10 14.23 21.77 28.01
CA LEU A 10 13.49 20.51 28.03
C LEU A 10 12.54 20.37 26.84
N VAL A 11 12.02 21.49 26.31
CA VAL A 11 11.10 21.50 25.15
C VAL A 11 11.84 21.21 23.84
N LEU A 12 13.10 21.64 23.71
CA LEU A 12 13.92 21.41 22.50
C LEU A 12 14.31 19.93 22.32
N LEU A 13 14.44 19.16 23.40
CA LEU A 13 14.81 17.73 23.36
C LEU A 13 13.68 16.80 22.89
N LEU A 14 12.43 17.27 22.84
CA LEU A 14 11.28 16.47 22.38
C LEU A 14 11.04 16.55 20.87
N SER A 15 11.82 17.34 20.12
CA SER A 15 11.61 17.57 18.69
C SER A 15 12.30 16.58 17.76
N SER A 16 13.11 15.64 18.28
CA SER A 16 13.72 14.60 17.44
C SER A 16 12.76 13.43 17.24
N CYS A 17 11.59 13.73 16.68
CA CYS A 17 10.64 12.74 16.20
C CYS A 17 11.20 12.19 14.89
N ASP A 18 12.01 11.14 15.00
CA ASP A 18 12.60 10.38 13.90
C ASP A 18 11.48 9.65 13.12
N THR A 19 10.70 10.44 12.37
CA THR A 19 9.69 9.93 11.47
C THR A 19 10.44 9.36 10.30
N LYS A 20 10.80 8.07 10.41
CA LYS A 20 11.25 7.28 9.27
C LYS A 20 10.26 7.54 8.14
N VAL A 21 10.70 8.30 7.13
CA VAL A 21 9.88 8.62 5.96
C VAL A 21 9.66 7.30 5.26
N VAL A 22 8.52 6.67 5.51
CA VAL A 22 8.15 5.44 4.82
C VAL A 22 7.93 5.82 3.36
N ASP A 23 8.62 5.14 2.47
CA ASP A 23 8.53 5.39 1.03
C ASP A 23 7.09 5.15 0.52
N GLU A 24 6.59 6.09 -0.28
CA GLU A 24 5.21 6.04 -0.83
C GLU A 24 4.97 4.73 -1.59
N ASN A 25 5.97 4.27 -2.35
CA ASN A 25 5.86 3.04 -3.12
C ASN A 25 5.80 1.79 -2.23
N THR A 26 6.54 1.75 -1.12
CA THR A 26 6.41 0.69 -0.11
C THR A 26 5.00 0.69 0.49
N CYS A 27 4.50 1.88 0.84
CA CYS A 27 3.16 2.04 1.39
C CYS A 27 2.03 1.62 0.42
N ASP A 28 2.18 1.89 -0.88
CA ASP A 28 1.25 1.43 -1.91
C ASP A 28 1.27 -0.09 -2.07
N ILE A 29 2.46 -0.72 -2.09
CA ILE A 29 2.59 -2.18 -2.21
C ILE A 29 1.94 -2.90 -1.02
N GLU A 30 2.24 -2.44 0.19
CA GLU A 30 1.68 -3.01 1.42
C GLU A 30 0.16 -2.77 1.51
N SER A 31 -0.32 -1.63 1.00
CA SER A 31 -1.76 -1.38 0.87
C SER A 31 -2.44 -2.41 -0.05
N MET A 32 -1.87 -2.68 -1.23
CA MET A 32 -2.41 -3.69 -2.15
C MET A 32 -2.38 -5.10 -1.57
N LYS A 33 -1.29 -5.49 -0.88
CA LYS A 33 -1.16 -6.79 -0.21
C LYS A 33 -2.24 -7.00 0.85
N CYS A 34 -2.61 -5.95 1.60
CA CYS A 34 -3.71 -6.00 2.57
C CYS A 34 -5.06 -6.38 1.92
N TYR A 35 -5.26 -6.07 0.64
CA TYR A 35 -6.50 -6.42 -0.09
C TYR A 35 -6.43 -7.75 -0.84
N ARG A 36 -5.24 -8.35 -0.95
CA ARG A 36 -4.98 -9.62 -1.63
C ARG A 36 -5.48 -10.80 -0.78
N GLY A 37 -6.80 -10.96 -0.65
CA GLY A 37 -7.51 -12.19 -0.29
C GLY A 37 -7.08 -12.99 0.95
N TYR A 38 -6.21 -12.47 1.82
CA TYR A 38 -5.66 -13.18 2.97
C TYR A 38 -5.86 -12.35 4.24
N PRO A 39 -6.15 -12.97 5.40
CA PRO A 39 -6.20 -12.25 6.68
C PRO A 39 -4.76 -11.99 7.16
N GLN A 40 -4.01 -11.16 6.43
CA GLN A 40 -2.77 -10.59 6.96
C GLN A 40 -3.09 -9.31 7.70
N SER A 41 -2.43 -9.09 8.84
CA SER A 41 -2.66 -7.88 9.59
C SER A 41 -2.19 -6.68 8.76
N CYS A 42 -3.12 -5.78 8.43
CA CYS A 42 -2.82 -4.54 7.72
C CYS A 42 -2.15 -3.51 8.64
N ASP A 43 -1.46 -3.97 9.68
CA ASP A 43 -0.86 -3.14 10.72
C ASP A 43 0.25 -2.26 10.16
N PHE A 44 0.91 -2.69 9.08
CA PHE A 44 1.92 -1.88 8.41
C PHE A 44 1.34 -0.58 7.84
N ILE A 45 0.08 -0.57 7.39
CA ILE A 45 -0.58 0.65 6.86
C ILE A 45 -0.68 1.73 7.94
N LYS A 46 -0.70 1.38 9.23
CA LYS A 46 -0.69 2.37 10.33
C LYS A 46 0.56 3.27 10.28
N LYS A 47 1.69 2.73 9.79
CA LYS A 47 2.95 3.46 9.61
C LYS A 47 2.96 4.34 8.36
N CYS A 48 1.99 4.17 7.46
CA CYS A 48 1.79 4.99 6.27
C CYS A 48 0.85 6.19 6.54
N SER A 49 0.52 6.47 7.80
CA SER A 49 -0.33 7.60 8.16
C SER A 49 0.28 8.92 7.67
N GLY A 50 -0.46 9.65 6.83
CA GLY A 50 -0.01 10.90 6.20
C GLY A 50 0.45 10.75 4.75
N ILE A 51 0.58 9.53 4.23
CA ILE A 51 0.93 9.28 2.82
C ILE A 51 -0.35 9.12 2.00
N LYS A 52 -0.44 9.83 0.88
CA LYS A 52 -1.57 9.73 -0.05
C LYS A 52 -1.37 8.50 -0.94
N HIS A 53 -2.01 7.40 -0.59
CA HIS A 53 -1.94 6.16 -1.37
C HIS A 53 -2.61 6.30 -2.75
N LYS A 54 -1.89 5.90 -3.80
CA LYS A 54 -2.47 5.79 -5.14
C LYS A 54 -3.23 4.49 -5.31
N PHE A 55 -2.75 3.41 -4.70
CA PHE A 55 -3.35 2.08 -4.79
C PHE A 55 -4.15 1.77 -3.52
N THR A 56 -5.45 2.09 -3.56
CA THR A 56 -6.37 1.88 -2.43
C THR A 56 -7.22 0.62 -2.62
N LYS A 57 -7.99 0.25 -1.58
CA LYS A 57 -9.01 -0.82 -1.65
C LYS A 57 -9.88 -0.69 -2.90
N ALA A 58 -10.37 0.53 -3.13
CA ALA A 58 -11.28 0.82 -4.23
C ALA A 58 -10.62 0.53 -5.58
N VAL A 59 -9.34 0.84 -5.74
CA VAL A 59 -8.58 0.58 -6.97
C VAL A 59 -8.44 -0.93 -7.19
N CYS A 60 -8.00 -1.69 -6.17
CA CYS A 60 -7.93 -3.16 -6.26
C CYS A 60 -9.32 -3.78 -6.57
N SER A 61 -10.37 -3.34 -5.89
CA SER A 61 -11.74 -3.83 -6.11
C SER A 61 -12.26 -3.51 -7.51
N ASN A 62 -11.97 -2.33 -8.05
CA ASN A 62 -12.39 -1.96 -9.40
C ASN A 62 -11.67 -2.82 -10.46
N ALA A 63 -10.36 -3.02 -10.32
CA ALA A 63 -9.61 -3.90 -11.21
C ALA A 63 -10.12 -5.35 -11.14
N PHE A 64 -10.36 -5.86 -9.93
CA PHE A 64 -10.97 -7.19 -9.73
C PHE A 64 -12.33 -7.29 -10.42
N ASN A 65 -13.21 -6.31 -10.24
CA ASN A 65 -14.56 -6.32 -10.81
C ASN A 65 -14.55 -6.27 -12.34
N GLU A 66 -13.59 -5.57 -12.96
CA GLU A 66 -13.43 -5.58 -14.42
C GLU A 66 -12.99 -6.96 -14.93
N LEU A 67 -12.02 -7.60 -14.27
CA LEU A 67 -11.61 -8.97 -14.60
C LEU A 67 -12.77 -9.96 -14.40
N PHE A 68 -13.51 -9.82 -13.31
CA PHE A 68 -14.67 -10.66 -13.00
C PHE A 68 -15.79 -10.52 -14.04
N ARG A 69 -15.96 -9.32 -14.63
CA ARG A 69 -16.89 -9.07 -15.73
C ARG A 69 -16.39 -9.57 -17.09
N GLY A 70 -15.22 -10.21 -17.15
CA GLY A 70 -14.65 -10.78 -18.36
C GLY A 70 -13.80 -9.81 -19.19
N ALA A 71 -13.37 -8.68 -18.62
CA ALA A 71 -12.41 -7.81 -19.31
C ALA A 71 -11.07 -8.52 -19.55
N ASN A 72 -10.39 -8.19 -20.64
CA ASN A 72 -9.09 -8.76 -20.94
C ASN A 72 -8.06 -8.36 -19.87
N SER A 73 -7.33 -9.35 -19.34
CA SER A 73 -6.37 -9.12 -18.26
C SER A 73 -5.28 -8.12 -18.62
N LYS A 74 -4.76 -8.15 -19.86
CA LYS A 74 -3.71 -7.21 -20.32
C LYS A 74 -4.21 -5.77 -20.34
N ASP A 75 -5.46 -5.55 -20.76
CA ASP A 75 -6.06 -4.22 -20.82
C ASP A 75 -6.32 -3.67 -19.43
N VAL A 76 -6.83 -4.49 -18.51
CA VAL A 76 -7.02 -4.10 -17.10
C VAL A 76 -5.68 -3.74 -16.46
N ILE A 77 -4.63 -4.54 -16.65
CA ILE A 77 -3.30 -4.26 -16.10
C ILE A 77 -2.74 -2.96 -16.66
N LYS A 78 -2.89 -2.71 -17.97
CA LYS A 78 -2.45 -1.46 -18.61
C LYS A 78 -3.21 -0.26 -18.06
N LYS A 79 -4.52 -0.38 -17.86
CA LYS A 79 -5.41 0.68 -17.35
C LYS A 79 -5.08 1.07 -15.91
N TYR A 80 -4.83 0.08 -15.04
CA TYR A 80 -4.63 0.30 -13.60
C TYR A 80 -3.16 0.37 -13.17
N SER A 81 -2.22 0.25 -14.10
CA SER A 81 -0.77 0.07 -13.89
C SER A 81 -0.35 -1.38 -13.59
N PRO A 82 0.82 -1.84 -14.05
CA PRO A 82 1.38 -3.16 -13.70
C PRO A 82 1.42 -3.47 -12.20
N LYS A 83 1.52 -2.44 -11.35
CA LYS A 83 1.50 -2.59 -9.89
C LYS A 83 0.22 -3.21 -9.35
N ILE A 84 -0.91 -3.11 -10.08
CA ILE A 84 -2.19 -3.70 -9.67
C ILE A 84 -2.11 -5.21 -9.45
N LEU A 85 -1.11 -5.87 -10.04
CA LEU A 85 -0.84 -7.30 -9.85
C LEU A 85 -0.54 -7.67 -8.40
N HIS A 86 -0.11 -6.72 -7.55
CA HIS A 86 0.04 -6.95 -6.11
C HIS A 86 -1.29 -7.12 -5.36
N CYS A 87 -2.42 -6.71 -5.96
CA CYS A 87 -3.76 -6.92 -5.38
C CYS A 87 -4.25 -8.38 -5.55
N PHE A 88 -3.62 -9.18 -6.41
CA PHE A 88 -4.12 -10.49 -6.82
C PHE A 88 -3.23 -11.63 -6.31
N ASN A 89 -3.84 -12.70 -5.84
CA ASN A 89 -3.22 -13.96 -5.44
C ASN A 89 -3.25 -14.99 -6.57
N ASP A 90 -2.65 -16.14 -6.33
CA ASP A 90 -2.52 -17.21 -7.32
C ASP A 90 -3.87 -17.68 -7.87
N LYS A 91 -4.89 -17.77 -7.00
CA LYS A 91 -6.24 -18.15 -7.41
C LYS A 91 -6.83 -17.12 -8.38
N GLU A 92 -6.66 -15.82 -8.13
CA GLU A 92 -7.10 -14.78 -9.05
C GLU A 92 -6.30 -14.79 -10.37
N PHE A 93 -4.98 -15.03 -10.31
CA PHE A 93 -4.18 -15.17 -11.53
C PHE A 93 -4.69 -16.33 -12.41
N HIS A 94 -5.01 -17.47 -11.80
CA HIS A 94 -5.58 -18.61 -12.50
C HIS A 94 -7.00 -18.32 -13.02
N ASN A 95 -7.88 -17.80 -12.17
CA ASN A 95 -9.29 -17.56 -12.52
C ASN A 95 -9.46 -16.53 -13.64
N PHE A 96 -8.60 -15.52 -13.67
CA PHE A 96 -8.66 -14.43 -14.65
C PHE A 96 -7.69 -14.60 -15.83
N ASN A 97 -7.04 -15.77 -15.95
CA ASN A 97 -6.05 -16.06 -16.99
C ASN A 97 -4.97 -14.97 -17.10
N ILE A 98 -4.45 -14.51 -15.97
CA ILE A 98 -3.32 -13.58 -15.91
C ILE A 98 -2.03 -14.39 -16.08
N ASP A 99 -1.08 -13.90 -16.87
CA ASP A 99 0.21 -14.58 -17.04
C ASP A 99 0.95 -14.67 -15.71
N MET A 100 1.15 -15.90 -15.22
CA MET A 100 1.85 -16.19 -13.97
C MET A 100 3.29 -15.66 -13.94
N LYS A 101 3.91 -15.43 -15.10
CA LYS A 101 5.24 -14.81 -15.19
C LYS A 101 5.25 -13.34 -14.74
N LEU A 102 4.09 -12.68 -14.76
CA LEU A 102 3.92 -11.30 -14.30
C LEU A 102 3.70 -11.20 -12.79
N ARG A 103 3.57 -12.34 -12.09
CA ARG A 103 3.34 -12.36 -10.65
C ARG A 103 4.47 -11.62 -9.92
N PRO A 104 4.14 -10.61 -9.09
CA PRO A 104 5.14 -9.97 -8.27
C PRO A 104 5.77 -10.96 -7.28
N LYS A 105 7.10 -10.92 -7.18
CA LYS A 105 7.84 -11.64 -6.15
C LYS A 105 7.76 -10.82 -4.86
N ASP A 106 7.49 -11.51 -3.75
CA ASP A 106 7.43 -10.89 -2.43
C ASP A 106 8.83 -10.54 -1.91
#